data_AF-A0A3B8UKX4-F1
#
_entry.id   AF-A0A3B8UKX4-F1
#
_cell.length_a   1.000
_cell.length_b   1.000
_cell.length_c   1.000
_cell.angle_alpha   90.00
_cell.angle_beta   90.00
_cell.angle_gamma   90.00
#
_symmetry.space_group_name_H-M   'P 1'
#
loop_
_entity.id
_entity.type
_entity.pdbx_description
1 polymer ?
#
loop_
_entity_poly.entity_id
_entity_poly.type
_entity_poly.pdbx_seq_one_letter_code
_entity_poly.pdbx_strand_id
1 'polypeptide(L)' 'MQNTFSLAMCYVPWQKWGELYDPCRALKYGTLFPVLNKPFGGIRT' A
#
# COMPACT_ATOMS: atom_id res chain seq x y z
N MET A 1 7.64 30.64 -23.98
CA MET A 1 7.65 29.17 -23.95
C MET A 1 6.73 28.74 -22.81
N GLN A 2 5.51 28.31 -23.11
CA GLN A 2 4.59 27.78 -22.10
C GLN A 2 5.15 26.44 -21.60
N ASN A 3 5.43 26.35 -20.32
CA ASN A 3 5.94 25.13 -19.69
C ASN A 3 4.77 24.16 -19.45
N THR A 4 4.40 23.39 -20.47
CA THR A 4 3.25 22.45 -20.45
C THR A 4 3.62 21.10 -19.82
N PHE A 5 4.24 21.09 -18.64
CA PHE A 5 4.46 19.83 -17.93
C PHE A 5 3.16 19.39 -17.29
N SER A 6 2.47 18.45 -17.93
CA SER A 6 1.40 17.67 -17.31
C SER A 6 2.00 16.93 -16.11
N LEU A 7 1.64 17.33 -14.89
CA LEU A 7 1.96 16.53 -13.70
C LEU A 7 1.27 15.18 -13.88
N ALA A 8 2.05 14.14 -14.15
CA ALA A 8 1.51 12.80 -14.29
C ALA A 8 0.93 12.37 -12.94
N MET A 9 -0.40 12.38 -12.84
CA MET A 9 -1.11 11.76 -11.72
C MET A 9 -1.04 10.25 -11.93
N CYS A 10 -0.19 9.56 -11.19
CA CYS A 10 -0.18 8.11 -11.19
C CYS A 10 -1.53 7.61 -10.65
N TYR A 11 -2.24 6.81 -11.44
CA TYR A 11 -3.47 6.18 -11.01
C TYR A 11 -3.19 5.16 -9.91
N VAL A 12 -3.86 5.31 -8.76
CA VAL A 12 -3.87 4.29 -7.71
C VAL A 12 -5.09 3.41 -7.91
N PRO A 13 -4.94 2.10 -8.16
CA PRO A 13 -6.07 1.20 -8.32
C PRO A 13 -6.89 1.12 -7.03
N TRP A 14 -8.21 1.04 -7.17
CA TRP A 14 -9.08 0.86 -6.02
C TRP A 14 -8.85 -0.52 -5.38
N GLN A 15 -8.66 -0.54 -4.06
CA GLN A 15 -8.42 -1.78 -3.33
C GLN A 15 -9.73 -2.56 -3.16
N LYS A 16 -9.73 -3.82 -3.60
CA LYS A 16 -10.84 -4.75 -3.36
C LYS A 16 -10.84 -5.24 -1.91
N TRP A 17 -12.02 -5.44 -1.35
CA TRP A 17 -12.17 -6.12 -0.07
C TRP A 17 -11.84 -7.61 -0.20
N GLY A 18 -11.40 -8.22 0.90
CA GLY A 18 -11.01 -9.62 0.93
C GLY A 18 -10.93 -10.12 2.37
N GLU A 19 -10.11 -11.14 2.58
CA GLU A 19 -9.87 -11.69 3.92
C GLU A 19 -9.29 -10.63 4.86
N LEU A 20 -9.72 -10.67 6.11
CA LEU A 20 -9.26 -9.79 7.17
C LEU A 20 -8.54 -10.62 8.22
N TYR A 21 -7.52 -10.05 8.83
CA TYR A 21 -6.99 -10.58 10.07
C TYR A 21 -7.99 -10.40 11.22
N ASP A 22 -7.90 -11.30 12.19
CA ASP A 22 -8.41 -11.06 13.55
C ASP A 22 -7.81 -9.76 14.12
N PRO A 23 -8.56 -8.98 14.93
CA PRO A 23 -8.10 -7.69 15.45
C PRO A 23 -6.73 -7.71 16.16
N CYS A 24 -6.46 -8.73 17.00
CA CYS A 24 -5.18 -8.83 17.70
C CYS A 24 -4.03 -9.04 16.72
N ARG A 25 -4.27 -9.84 15.67
CA ARG A 25 -3.30 -10.11 14.62
C ARG A 25 -3.09 -8.88 13.72
N ALA A 26 -4.16 -8.16 13.39
CA ALA A 26 -4.09 -6.93 12.61
C ALA A 26 -3.25 -5.85 13.32
N LEU A 27 -3.45 -5.70 14.64
CA LEU A 27 -2.67 -4.77 15.47
C LEU A 27 -1.17 -5.11 15.44
N LYS A 28 -0.83 -6.40 15.52
CA LYS A 28 0.56 -6.86 15.46
C LYS A 28 1.24 -6.56 14.11
N TYR A 29 0.53 -6.75 13.00
CA TYR A 29 1.09 -6.55 11.65
C TYR A 29 0.94 -5.11 11.12
N GLY A 30 0.15 -4.26 11.79
CA GLY A 30 -0.10 -2.89 11.34
C GLY A 30 -1.00 -2.78 10.11
N THR A 31 -1.69 -3.86 9.74
CA THR A 31 -2.66 -3.87 8.64
C THR A 31 -3.77 -4.88 8.92
N LEU A 32 -5.01 -4.53 8.56
CA LEU A 32 -6.14 -5.46 8.62
C LEU A 32 -6.12 -6.47 7.48
N PHE A 33 -5.50 -6.11 6.36
CA PHE A 33 -5.53 -6.88 5.14
C PHE A 33 -4.25 -7.73 5.00
N PRO A 34 -4.34 -9.08 5.04
CA PRO A 34 -3.19 -9.96 4.87
C PRO A 34 -2.45 -9.72 3.56
N VAL A 35 -3.17 -9.33 2.50
CA VAL A 35 -2.57 -9.04 1.19
C VAL A 35 -1.57 -7.89 1.22
N LEU A 36 -1.69 -6.96 2.19
CA LEU A 36 -0.79 -5.82 2.37
C LEU A 36 0.42 -6.15 3.26
N ASN A 37 0.40 -7.28 3.97
CA ASN A 37 1.53 -7.73 4.78
C ASN A 37 2.62 -8.36 3.90
N LYS A 38 3.37 -7.51 3.20
CA LYS A 38 4.46 -7.92 2.29
C LYS A 38 5.81 -7.94 3.01
N PRO A 39 6.72 -8.86 2.66
CA PRO A 39 8.07 -8.85 3.24
C PRO A 39 8.75 -7.52 2.94
N PHE A 40 9.34 -6.91 3.98
CA PHE A 40 10.10 -5.67 3.81
C PHE A 40 11.48 -5.98 3.24
N GLY A 41 11.69 -5.65 1.96
CA GLY A 41 12.97 -5.82 1.27
C GLY A 41 13.95 -4.65 1.44
N GLY A 42 13.61 -3.64 2.25
CA GLY A 42 14.45 -2.47 2.45
C GLY A 42 15.64 -2.79 3.34
N ILE A 43 16.79 -3.08 2.74
CA ILE A 43 18.07 -3.08 3.45
C ILE A 43 18.52 -1.62 3.64
N ARG A 44 18.89 -1.26 4.87
CA ARG A 44 19.67 -0.04 5.17
C ARG A 44 21.04 -0.50 5.65
N THR A 45 21.89 -0.90 4.72
CA THR A 45 23.33 -1.10 4.94
C THR A 45 24.09 0.13 4.50
#